data_AF-A0A0G2A779-F1
#
_entry.id   AF-A0A0G2A779-F1
#
_cell.length_a   1.000
_cell.length_b   1.000
_cell.length_c   1.000
_cell.angle_alpha   90.00
_cell.angle_beta   90.00
_cell.angle_gamma   90.00
#
_symmetry.space_group_name_H-M   'P 1'
#
loop_
_entity.id
_entity.type
_entity.pdbx_description
1 polymer ?
#
loop_
_entity_poly.entity_id
_entity_poly.type
_entity_poly.pdbx_seq_one_letter_code
_entity_poly.pdbx_strand_id
1 'polypeptide(L)'
;MPSLRFDLWPTRAFAALALKNMFLSPVSLLVYVLALAPFWLRSTATGDYIVVAFITALLFFGLYVVNLFIRRKLEHDEEPVISKNNLGCYITFAVVRRLRNRGNVTLPKLLLAASGTKRGLFILRQLGKEQKEFLQRCMEGVSKRDDVLLFIGEAVECAKELGEKRVDSNAILFAFFKRGGVFKEFLNECDVSLDDVRTILKWEGFHEKISQREWLFHPHRLVRSLGTIGRSWVQGYTNDLDMITRDVSGYVVWEGEHRGVLVHEKEIEIAVQEGRERSCRMWDICCASRSWRRASRSHGSSFSRRRNSCPGSASRMRCCSVR
;
A
#
# COMPACT_ATOMS: atom_id res chain seq x y z
N MET A 1 -23.45 -20.46 23.60
CA MET A 1 -22.64 -19.62 22.69
C MET A 1 -21.31 -19.35 23.37
N PRO A 2 -20.14 -19.47 22.70
CA PRO A 2 -18.88 -19.12 23.33
C PRO A 2 -18.94 -17.66 23.79
N SER A 3 -18.59 -17.40 25.05
CA SER A 3 -18.54 -16.03 25.56
C SER A 3 -17.45 -15.28 24.81
N LEU A 4 -17.84 -14.20 24.12
CA LEU A 4 -16.87 -13.26 23.56
C LEU A 4 -16.07 -12.67 24.72
N ARG A 5 -14.75 -12.65 24.55
CA ARG A 5 -13.81 -12.05 25.51
C ARG A 5 -12.89 -11.08 24.79
N PHE A 6 -12.36 -10.14 25.54
CA PHE A 6 -11.39 -9.19 25.05
C PHE A 6 -10.12 -9.27 25.90
N ASP A 7 -9.12 -9.99 25.39
CA ASP A 7 -7.82 -10.15 26.06
C ASP A 7 -6.69 -9.91 25.06
N LEU A 8 -5.74 -9.03 25.39
CA LEU A 8 -4.59 -8.74 24.52
C LEU A 8 -3.42 -9.72 24.70
N TRP A 9 -3.34 -10.40 25.85
CA TRP A 9 -2.22 -11.29 26.17
C TRP A 9 -2.05 -12.48 25.21
N PRO A 10 -3.09 -13.28 24.90
CA PRO A 10 -2.95 -14.45 24.04
C PRO A 10 -2.95 -14.10 22.54
N THR A 11 -2.55 -12.88 22.18
CA THR A 11 -2.58 -12.40 20.79
C THR A 11 -1.20 -12.45 20.14
N ARG A 12 -1.19 -12.66 18.81
CA ARG A 12 0.04 -12.66 18.00
C ARG A 12 0.73 -11.30 18.03
N ALA A 13 -0.06 -10.24 17.99
CA ALA A 13 0.42 -8.87 18.08
C ALA A 13 1.18 -8.62 19.41
N PHE A 14 0.66 -9.13 20.52
CA PHE A 14 1.33 -9.03 21.81
C PHE A 14 2.61 -9.88 21.86
N ALA A 15 2.56 -11.12 21.36
CA ALA A 15 3.74 -11.99 21.28
C ALA A 15 4.86 -11.36 20.41
N ALA A 16 4.51 -10.76 19.26
CA ALA A 16 5.42 -10.02 18.40
C ALA A 16 6.14 -8.91 19.18
N LEU A 17 5.37 -8.17 19.96
CA LEU A 17 5.86 -7.05 20.74
C LEU A 17 6.77 -7.51 21.87
N ALA A 18 6.39 -8.58 22.58
CA ALA A 18 7.19 -9.17 23.64
C ALA A 18 8.55 -9.65 23.11
N LEU A 19 8.56 -10.40 22.01
CA LEU A 19 9.78 -10.87 21.37
C LEU A 19 10.66 -9.72 20.86
N LYS A 20 10.05 -8.69 20.25
CA LYS A 20 10.76 -7.51 19.77
C LYS A 20 11.40 -6.73 20.92
N ASN A 21 10.70 -6.58 22.04
CA ASN A 21 11.26 -5.93 23.23
C ASN A 21 12.32 -6.80 23.92
N MET A 22 12.25 -8.12 23.82
CA MET A 22 13.23 -9.01 24.44
C MET A 22 14.54 -9.09 23.63
N PHE A 23 14.44 -9.18 22.30
CA PHE A 23 15.60 -9.39 21.42
C PHE A 23 16.09 -8.12 20.73
N LEU A 24 15.21 -7.18 20.38
CA LEU A 24 15.53 -5.98 19.58
C LEU A 24 15.38 -4.67 20.36
N SER A 25 15.34 -4.71 21.69
CA SER A 25 15.32 -3.50 22.52
C SER A 25 16.70 -2.85 22.55
N PRO A 26 16.80 -1.52 22.69
CA PRO A 26 18.07 -0.84 22.96
C PRO A 26 18.83 -1.47 24.13
N VAL A 27 18.10 -1.95 25.15
CA VAL A 27 18.69 -2.62 26.32
C VAL A 27 19.29 -3.97 25.94
N SER A 28 18.60 -4.78 25.15
CA SER A 28 19.13 -6.09 24.72
C SER A 28 20.33 -5.92 23.79
N LEU A 29 20.30 -4.93 22.90
CA LEU A 29 21.45 -4.57 22.07
C LEU A 29 22.66 -4.16 22.91
N LEU A 30 22.47 -3.37 23.97
CA LEU A 30 23.55 -3.00 24.89
C LEU A 30 24.13 -4.23 25.58
N VAL A 31 23.28 -5.17 26.03
CA VAL A 31 23.73 -6.43 26.64
C VAL A 31 24.56 -7.26 25.64
N TYR A 32 24.15 -7.34 24.37
CA TYR A 32 24.94 -8.04 23.35
C TYR A 32 26.30 -7.38 23.09
N VAL A 33 26.35 -6.04 23.02
CA VAL A 33 27.61 -5.31 22.86
C VAL A 33 28.53 -5.56 24.06
N LEU A 34 27.99 -5.50 25.28
CA LEU A 34 28.75 -5.71 26.50
C LEU A 34 29.26 -7.15 26.61
N ALA A 35 28.45 -8.13 26.18
CA ALA A 35 28.87 -9.53 26.10
C ALA A 35 29.96 -9.78 25.05
N LEU A 36 29.98 -9.02 23.94
CA LEU A 36 30.99 -9.11 22.88
C LEU A 36 32.26 -8.33 23.19
N ALA A 37 32.21 -7.31 24.04
CA ALA A 37 33.34 -6.45 24.40
C ALA A 37 34.61 -7.19 24.87
N PRO A 38 34.56 -8.21 25.78
CA PRO A 38 35.77 -8.92 26.20
C PRO A 38 36.40 -9.73 25.07
N PHE A 39 35.60 -10.25 24.13
CA PHE A 39 36.09 -10.96 22.96
C PHE A 39 36.81 -10.02 22.00
N TRP A 40 36.27 -8.82 21.80
CA TRP A 40 36.93 -7.77 21.03
C TRP A 40 38.25 -7.32 21.65
N LEU A 41 38.29 -7.05 22.96
CA LEU A 41 39.52 -6.68 23.68
C LEU A 41 40.61 -7.75 23.57
N ARG A 42 40.23 -9.03 23.76
CA ARG A 42 41.17 -10.15 23.62
C ARG A 42 41.69 -10.27 22.19
N SER A 43 40.81 -10.16 21.20
CA SER A 43 41.17 -10.26 19.78
C SER A 43 42.13 -9.15 19.34
N THR A 44 41.94 -7.92 19.82
CA THR A 44 42.90 -6.82 19.55
C THR A 44 44.27 -7.07 20.17
N ALA A 45 44.34 -7.80 21.29
CA ALA A 45 45.61 -8.13 21.94
C ALA A 45 46.33 -9.30 21.27
N THR A 46 45.61 -10.29 20.73
CA THR A 46 46.19 -11.47 20.08
C THR A 46 46.37 -11.33 18.57
N GLY A 47 45.73 -10.35 17.93
CA GLY A 47 45.74 -10.14 16.48
C GLY A 47 44.89 -11.14 15.69
N ASP A 48 44.17 -12.05 16.37
CA ASP A 48 43.27 -13.02 15.74
C ASP A 48 41.83 -12.50 15.76
N TYR A 49 41.35 -12.07 14.59
CA TYR A 49 40.00 -11.53 14.38
C TYR A 49 39.00 -12.57 13.89
N ILE A 50 39.44 -13.78 13.53
CA ILE A 50 38.58 -14.79 12.89
C ILE A 50 37.48 -15.23 13.86
N VAL A 51 37.86 -15.51 15.11
CA VAL A 51 36.92 -15.99 16.14
C VAL A 51 35.86 -14.93 16.44
N VAL A 52 36.25 -13.66 16.57
CA VAL A 52 35.31 -12.56 16.86
C VAL A 52 34.39 -12.30 15.67
N ALA A 53 34.92 -12.31 14.46
CA ALA A 53 34.12 -12.17 13.24
C ALA A 53 33.06 -13.29 13.14
N PHE A 54 33.43 -14.53 13.46
CA PHE A 54 32.49 -15.65 13.41
C PHE A 54 31.38 -15.55 14.47
N ILE A 55 31.73 -15.21 15.72
CA ILE A 55 30.74 -15.03 16.80
C ILE A 55 29.78 -13.89 16.49
N THR A 56 30.31 -12.75 16.01
CA THR A 56 29.48 -11.59 15.65
C THR A 56 28.56 -11.89 14.47
N ALA A 57 29.05 -12.61 13.45
CA ALA A 57 28.24 -13.06 12.32
C ALA A 57 27.10 -14.00 12.75
N LEU A 58 27.38 -14.98 13.61
CA LEU A 58 26.36 -15.90 14.15
C LEU A 58 25.30 -15.16 14.96
N LEU A 59 25.70 -14.21 15.81
CA LEU A 59 24.77 -13.40 16.60
C LEU A 59 23.88 -12.55 15.68
N PHE A 60 24.47 -11.89 14.69
CA PHE A 60 23.72 -11.10 13.72
C PHE A 60 22.75 -11.95 12.90
N PHE A 61 23.17 -13.14 12.47
CA PHE A 61 22.32 -14.09 11.77
C PHE A 61 21.14 -14.55 12.64
N GLY A 62 21.39 -14.90 13.90
CA GLY A 62 20.33 -15.27 14.85
C GLY A 62 19.31 -14.14 15.05
N LEU A 63 19.78 -12.91 15.28
CA LEU A 63 18.91 -11.74 15.39
C LEU A 63 18.14 -11.46 14.09
N TYR A 64 18.77 -11.66 12.94
CA TYR A 64 18.12 -11.53 11.64
C TYR A 64 16.98 -12.53 11.47
N VAL A 65 17.22 -13.82 11.77
CA VAL A 65 16.20 -14.87 11.70
C VAL A 65 15.02 -14.57 12.64
N VAL A 66 15.30 -14.15 13.88
CA VAL A 66 14.25 -13.77 14.85
C VAL A 66 13.45 -12.57 14.33
N ASN A 67 14.10 -11.53 13.82
CA ASN A 67 13.42 -10.38 13.24
C ASN A 67 12.56 -10.76 12.02
N LEU A 68 13.04 -11.66 11.18
CA LEU A 68 12.34 -12.15 10.01
C LEU A 68 11.10 -12.96 10.44
N PHE A 69 11.23 -13.81 11.46
CA PHE A 69 10.11 -14.52 12.08
C PHE A 69 9.06 -13.57 12.65
N ILE A 70 9.47 -12.56 13.43
CA ILE A 70 8.54 -11.57 14.00
C ILE A 70 7.77 -10.86 12.88
N ARG A 71 8.47 -10.36 11.85
CA ARG A 71 7.83 -9.62 10.75
C ARG A 71 6.89 -10.48 9.92
N ARG A 72 7.32 -11.67 9.50
CA ARG A 72 6.53 -12.52 8.59
C ARG A 72 5.42 -13.27 9.32
N LYS A 73 5.68 -13.77 10.53
CA LYS A 73 4.77 -14.69 11.23
C LYS A 73 3.86 -13.99 12.24
N LEU A 74 4.30 -12.90 12.85
CA LEU A 74 3.58 -12.28 13.97
C LEU A 74 3.02 -10.90 13.65
N GLU A 75 3.75 -10.08 12.88
CA GLU A 75 3.29 -8.75 12.47
C GLU A 75 2.36 -8.79 11.24
N HIS A 76 2.42 -9.83 10.40
CA HIS A 76 1.64 -9.87 9.15
C HIS A 76 0.15 -10.15 9.38
N ASP A 77 -0.70 -9.32 8.80
CA ASP A 77 -2.15 -9.34 9.03
C ASP A 77 -2.94 -10.42 8.27
N GLU A 78 -2.30 -11.10 7.32
CA GLU A 78 -2.94 -12.13 6.50
C GLU A 78 -3.10 -13.48 7.20
N GLU A 79 -2.39 -13.68 8.30
CA GLU A 79 -2.43 -14.95 9.01
C GLU A 79 -3.75 -15.13 9.80
N PRO A 80 -4.26 -16.38 9.89
CA PRO A 80 -5.49 -16.66 10.62
C PRO A 80 -5.36 -16.30 12.11
N VAL A 81 -6.48 -15.85 12.67
CA VAL A 81 -6.61 -15.55 14.11
C VAL A 81 -6.47 -16.83 14.94
N ILE A 82 -5.74 -16.76 16.05
CA ILE A 82 -5.51 -17.91 16.95
C ILE A 82 -6.84 -18.40 17.55
N SER A 83 -7.66 -17.46 18.01
CA SER A 83 -8.96 -17.74 18.61
C SER A 83 -9.98 -16.76 18.07
N LYS A 84 -11.05 -17.29 17.47
CA LYS A 84 -12.18 -16.48 16.96
C LYS A 84 -13.01 -15.86 18.08
N ASN A 85 -12.94 -16.42 19.30
CA ASN A 85 -13.72 -15.99 20.46
C ASN A 85 -13.09 -14.79 21.19
N ASN A 86 -11.81 -14.51 20.93
CA ASN A 86 -11.10 -13.38 21.51
C ASN A 86 -11.02 -12.22 20.50
N LEU A 87 -11.74 -11.14 20.78
CA LEU A 87 -11.76 -9.95 19.94
C LEU A 87 -10.39 -9.26 19.85
N GLY A 88 -9.54 -9.42 20.86
CA GLY A 88 -8.17 -8.88 20.87
C GLY A 88 -7.30 -9.43 19.74
N CYS A 89 -7.60 -10.65 19.22
CA CYS A 89 -6.87 -11.27 18.12
C CYS A 89 -7.05 -10.54 16.78
N TYR A 90 -8.12 -9.74 16.64
CA TYR A 90 -8.40 -9.00 15.41
C TYR A 90 -7.67 -7.66 15.36
N ILE A 91 -7.10 -7.18 16.48
CA ILE A 91 -6.39 -5.89 16.50
C ILE A 91 -5.01 -6.03 15.87
N THR A 92 -4.69 -5.11 14.96
CA THR A 92 -3.40 -5.05 14.27
C THR A 92 -2.24 -4.70 15.23
N PHE A 93 -1.05 -5.21 14.92
CA PHE A 93 0.17 -4.96 15.69
C PHE A 93 0.48 -3.46 15.89
N ALA A 94 0.19 -2.62 14.89
CA ALA A 94 0.44 -1.19 14.92
C ALA A 94 -0.30 -0.49 16.09
N VAL A 95 -1.56 -0.86 16.32
CA VAL A 95 -2.38 -0.33 17.42
C VAL A 95 -1.89 -0.89 18.76
N VAL A 96 -1.65 -2.21 18.85
CA VAL A 96 -1.18 -2.86 20.08
C VAL A 96 0.16 -2.27 20.55
N ARG A 97 1.06 -1.94 19.61
CA ARG A 97 2.34 -1.31 19.90
C ARG A 97 2.21 0.06 20.55
N ARG A 98 1.14 0.81 20.25
CA ARG A 98 0.88 2.15 20.79
C ARG A 98 0.09 2.14 22.10
N LEU A 99 -0.51 1.02 22.48
CA LEU A 99 -1.25 0.90 23.75
C LEU A 99 -0.31 0.95 24.97
N ARG A 100 -0.48 1.98 25.81
CA ARG A 100 0.25 2.15 27.09
C ARG A 100 -0.49 1.42 28.22
N ASN A 101 0.24 0.61 29.00
CA ASN A 101 -0.27 -0.24 30.10
C ASN A 101 -1.38 -1.22 29.65
N ARG A 102 -0.93 -2.43 29.30
CA ARG A 102 -1.64 -3.42 28.47
C ARG A 102 -2.65 -4.30 29.22
N GLY A 103 -2.69 -4.24 30.55
CA GLY A 103 -3.64 -5.00 31.37
C GLY A 103 -5.06 -4.43 31.35
N ASN A 104 -5.20 -3.10 31.39
CA ASN A 104 -6.50 -2.42 31.42
C ASN A 104 -6.62 -1.51 30.20
N VAL A 105 -7.16 -2.05 29.11
CA VAL A 105 -7.49 -1.29 27.91
C VAL A 105 -8.77 -0.52 28.17
N THR A 106 -8.75 0.78 27.89
CA THR A 106 -9.93 1.66 27.98
C THR A 106 -10.14 2.36 26.65
N LEU A 107 -11.35 2.83 26.36
CA LEU A 107 -11.64 3.54 25.10
C LEU A 107 -10.73 4.76 24.86
N PRO A 108 -10.43 5.62 25.85
CA PRO A 108 -9.52 6.74 25.64
C PRO A 108 -8.10 6.27 25.26
N LYS A 109 -7.64 5.14 25.81
CA LYS A 109 -6.34 4.56 25.44
C LYS A 109 -6.36 4.00 24.03
N LEU A 110 -7.47 3.40 23.59
CA LEU A 110 -7.64 2.92 22.23
C LEU A 110 -7.66 4.09 21.23
N LEU A 111 -8.35 5.18 21.56
CA LEU A 111 -8.34 6.40 20.74
C LEU A 111 -6.93 6.98 20.62
N LEU A 112 -6.21 7.09 21.74
CA LEU A 112 -4.82 7.55 21.77
C LEU A 112 -3.90 6.63 20.94
N ALA A 113 -4.06 5.32 21.09
CA ALA A 113 -3.27 4.35 20.34
C ALA A 113 -3.57 4.43 18.83
N ALA A 114 -4.85 4.50 18.45
CA ALA A 114 -5.30 4.52 17.07
C ALA A 114 -4.85 5.80 16.34
N SER A 115 -5.03 6.97 16.96
CA SER A 115 -4.59 8.26 16.40
C SER A 115 -3.06 8.38 16.27
N GLY A 116 -2.30 7.62 17.06
CA GLY A 116 -0.84 7.64 17.04
C GLY A 116 -0.19 6.70 16.04
N THR A 117 -0.94 5.84 15.35
CA THR A 117 -0.37 5.02 14.27
C THR A 117 -0.13 5.84 13.01
N LYS A 118 0.64 5.31 12.05
CA LYS A 118 0.87 5.99 10.78
C LYS A 118 -0.45 6.22 10.02
N ARG A 119 -1.32 5.20 10.01
CA ARG A 119 -2.65 5.24 9.38
C ARG A 119 -3.56 6.26 10.06
N GLY A 120 -3.60 6.26 11.39
CA GLY A 120 -4.37 7.25 12.16
C GLY A 120 -3.90 8.68 11.92
N LEU A 121 -2.58 8.91 11.89
CA LEU A 121 -2.01 10.21 11.57
C LEU A 121 -2.33 10.65 10.13
N PHE A 122 -2.35 9.72 9.18
CA PHE A 122 -2.75 10.02 7.80
C PHE A 122 -4.20 10.53 7.77
N ILE A 123 -5.14 9.83 8.42
CA ILE A 123 -6.55 10.22 8.47
C ILE A 123 -6.71 11.62 9.08
N LEU A 124 -6.07 11.88 10.22
CA LEU A 124 -6.16 13.18 10.89
C LEU A 124 -5.57 14.32 10.04
N ARG A 125 -4.48 14.06 9.32
CA ARG A 125 -3.90 15.03 8.38
C ARG A 125 -4.83 15.32 7.20
N GLN A 126 -5.55 14.33 6.69
CA GLN A 126 -6.55 14.53 5.64
C GLN A 126 -7.75 15.35 6.14
N LEU A 127 -8.08 15.26 7.43
CA LEU A 127 -9.06 16.13 8.08
C LEU A 127 -8.52 17.54 8.39
N GLY A 128 -7.24 17.81 8.08
CA GLY A 128 -6.62 19.12 8.33
C GLY A 128 -6.35 19.42 9.80
N LYS A 129 -6.26 18.40 10.67
CA LYS A 129 -6.08 18.57 12.13
C LYS A 129 -4.85 17.87 12.64
N GLU A 130 -4.19 18.48 13.62
CA GLU A 130 -3.09 17.84 14.32
C GLU A 130 -3.60 16.81 15.35
N GLN A 131 -2.79 15.77 15.60
CA GLN A 131 -3.13 14.75 16.58
C GLN A 131 -3.38 15.32 17.98
N LYS A 132 -2.59 16.33 18.38
CA LYS A 132 -2.70 16.94 19.71
C LYS A 132 -4.04 17.66 19.89
N GLU A 133 -4.43 18.46 18.90
CA GLU A 133 -5.71 19.18 18.88
C GLU A 133 -6.90 18.21 18.91
N PHE A 134 -6.83 17.15 18.09
CA PHE A 134 -7.84 16.10 18.06
C PHE A 134 -7.99 15.43 19.43
N LEU A 135 -6.88 15.04 20.06
CA LEU A 135 -6.91 14.37 21.36
C LEU A 135 -7.39 15.30 22.48
N GLN A 136 -7.02 16.59 22.46
CA GLN A 136 -7.48 17.54 23.48
C GLN A 136 -9.01 17.64 23.49
N ARG A 137 -9.65 17.76 22.31
CA ARG A 137 -11.11 17.88 22.20
C ARG A 137 -11.83 16.55 22.46
N CYS A 138 -11.36 15.47 21.85
CA CYS A 138 -12.10 14.21 21.86
C CYS A 138 -11.91 13.40 23.14
N MET A 139 -10.81 13.59 23.89
CA MET A 139 -10.56 12.81 25.11
C MET A 139 -11.54 13.12 26.24
N GLU A 140 -12.09 14.34 26.26
CA GLU A 140 -13.08 14.77 27.27
C GLU A 140 -14.44 14.11 27.05
N GLY A 141 -14.79 13.81 25.80
CA GLY A 141 -16.04 13.17 25.41
C GLY A 141 -16.08 11.64 25.58
N VAL A 142 -14.93 10.99 25.79
CA VAL A 142 -14.87 9.53 25.88
C VAL A 142 -14.89 9.07 27.34
N SER A 143 -16.03 8.52 27.74
CA SER A 143 -16.19 7.93 29.06
C SER A 143 -15.27 6.71 29.25
N LYS A 144 -14.62 6.64 30.42
CA LYS A 144 -13.79 5.48 30.81
C LYS A 144 -14.62 4.25 31.20
N ARG A 145 -15.92 4.44 31.45
CA ARG A 145 -16.85 3.40 31.91
C ARG A 145 -17.51 2.63 30.77
N ASP A 146 -17.34 3.10 29.54
CA ASP A 146 -17.98 2.49 28.38
C ASP A 146 -17.38 1.11 28.10
N ASP A 147 -18.26 0.16 27.74
CA ASP A 147 -17.87 -1.22 27.50
C ASP A 147 -16.95 -1.34 26.28
N VAL A 148 -15.67 -1.60 26.58
CA VAL A 148 -14.62 -1.82 25.56
C VAL A 148 -14.97 -3.00 24.66
N LEU A 149 -15.61 -4.04 25.20
CA LEU A 149 -15.99 -5.22 24.45
C LEU A 149 -17.02 -4.90 23.36
N LEU A 150 -18.04 -4.10 23.68
CA LEU A 150 -19.05 -3.65 22.70
C LEU A 150 -18.41 -2.79 21.61
N PHE A 151 -17.56 -1.84 22.00
CA PHE A 151 -16.86 -0.98 21.05
C PHE A 151 -15.96 -1.75 20.09
N ILE A 152 -15.21 -2.74 20.57
CA ILE A 152 -14.37 -3.55 19.68
C ILE A 152 -15.24 -4.40 18.75
N GLY A 153 -16.41 -4.87 19.20
CA GLY A 153 -17.41 -5.49 18.33
C GLY A 153 -17.81 -4.58 17.17
N GLU A 154 -18.17 -3.32 17.47
CA GLU A 154 -18.48 -2.30 16.46
C GLU A 154 -17.28 -2.01 15.53
N ALA A 155 -16.06 -1.96 16.08
CA ALA A 155 -14.85 -1.75 15.30
C ALA A 155 -14.56 -2.93 14.35
N VAL A 156 -14.88 -4.17 14.75
CA VAL A 156 -14.81 -5.35 13.87
C VAL A 156 -15.81 -5.24 12.72
N GLU A 157 -17.03 -4.77 12.98
CA GLU A 157 -18.02 -4.53 11.92
C GLU A 157 -17.55 -3.42 10.97
N CYS A 158 -17.02 -2.33 11.51
CA CYS A 158 -16.43 -1.24 10.72
C CYS A 158 -15.25 -1.73 9.86
N ALA A 159 -14.40 -2.63 10.38
CA ALA A 159 -13.31 -3.21 9.60
C ALA A 159 -13.84 -4.05 8.42
N LYS A 160 -14.92 -4.82 8.64
CA LYS A 160 -15.58 -5.58 7.56
C LYS A 160 -16.20 -4.65 6.51
N GLU A 161 -16.84 -3.56 6.93
CA GLU A 161 -17.38 -2.53 6.01
C GLU A 161 -16.29 -1.92 5.11
N LEU A 162 -15.07 -1.75 5.64
CA LEU A 162 -13.91 -1.23 4.91
C LEU A 162 -13.18 -2.30 4.06
N GLY A 163 -13.59 -3.57 4.14
CA GLY A 163 -12.94 -4.69 3.45
C GLY A 163 -11.61 -5.13 4.07
N GLU A 164 -11.37 -4.78 5.33
CA GLU A 164 -10.15 -5.12 6.06
C GLU A 164 -10.34 -6.43 6.84
N LYS A 165 -9.32 -7.30 6.82
CA LYS A 165 -9.34 -8.58 7.58
C LYS A 165 -9.17 -8.36 9.09
N ARG A 166 -8.56 -7.25 9.49
CA ARG A 166 -8.20 -6.92 10.87
C ARG A 166 -8.62 -5.50 11.24
N VAL A 167 -8.78 -5.28 12.55
CA VAL A 167 -9.12 -3.99 13.15
C VAL A 167 -7.84 -3.20 13.34
N ASP A 168 -7.64 -2.22 12.46
CA ASP A 168 -6.56 -1.25 12.56
C ASP A 168 -7.12 0.13 12.94
N SER A 169 -6.25 1.14 12.97
CA SER A 169 -6.62 2.51 13.33
C SER A 169 -7.76 3.09 12.49
N ASN A 170 -7.86 2.71 11.21
CA ASN A 170 -8.92 3.16 10.32
C ASN A 170 -10.31 2.74 10.85
N ALA A 171 -10.49 1.46 11.17
CA ALA A 171 -11.73 0.91 11.70
C ALA A 171 -12.05 1.45 13.10
N ILE A 172 -11.03 1.61 13.96
CA ILE A 172 -11.20 2.17 15.31
C ILE A 172 -11.65 3.63 15.24
N LEU A 173 -10.98 4.47 14.44
CA LEU A 173 -11.35 5.88 14.30
C LEU A 173 -12.73 6.01 13.64
N PHE A 174 -13.04 5.18 12.64
CA PHE A 174 -14.37 5.18 12.01
C PHE A 174 -15.47 4.82 13.01
N ALA A 175 -15.25 3.82 13.87
CA ALA A 175 -16.19 3.47 14.93
C ALA A 175 -16.43 4.63 15.91
N PHE A 176 -15.37 5.38 16.26
CA PHE A 176 -15.52 6.59 17.08
C PHE A 176 -16.34 7.67 16.37
N PHE A 177 -16.08 7.93 15.08
CA PHE A 177 -16.86 8.90 14.30
C PHE A 177 -18.33 8.48 14.15
N LYS A 178 -18.61 7.18 14.00
CA LYS A 178 -19.97 6.63 13.85
C LYS A 178 -20.81 6.74 15.11
N ARG A 179 -20.20 6.65 16.31
CA ARG A 179 -20.89 6.80 17.60
C ARG A 179 -21.45 8.20 17.85
N GLY A 180 -20.94 9.21 17.15
CA GLY A 180 -21.38 10.59 17.28
C GLY A 180 -20.91 11.26 18.58
N GLY A 181 -21.70 12.19 19.11
CA GLY A 181 -21.32 13.03 20.26
C GLY A 181 -20.21 14.01 19.90
N VAL A 182 -19.18 14.10 20.74
CA VAL A 182 -18.02 15.00 20.56
C VAL A 182 -17.33 14.77 19.21
N PHE A 183 -17.34 13.54 18.69
CA PHE A 183 -16.77 13.24 17.37
C PHE A 183 -17.61 13.81 16.22
N LYS A 184 -18.94 13.90 16.36
CA LYS A 184 -19.80 14.51 15.36
C LYS A 184 -19.61 16.03 15.35
N GLU A 185 -19.52 16.63 16.53
CA GLU A 185 -19.20 18.06 16.66
C GLU A 185 -17.84 18.38 16.03
N PHE A 186 -16.82 17.56 16.31
CA PHE A 186 -15.50 17.70 15.69
C PHE A 186 -15.55 17.59 14.16
N LEU A 187 -16.33 16.67 13.60
CA LEU A 187 -16.50 16.55 12.16
C LEU A 187 -17.24 17.74 11.56
N ASN A 188 -18.27 18.25 12.23
CA ASN A 188 -19.00 19.45 11.80
C ASN A 188 -18.10 20.69 11.80
N GLU A 189 -17.19 20.83 12.77
CA GLU A 189 -16.20 21.92 12.79
C GLU A 189 -15.20 21.85 11.64
N CYS A 190 -14.93 20.64 11.13
CA CYS A 190 -14.09 20.44 9.96
C CYS A 190 -14.87 20.60 8.65
N ASP A 191 -16.19 20.80 8.71
CA ASP A 191 -17.10 20.76 7.56
C ASP A 191 -17.00 19.44 6.76
N VAL A 192 -16.86 18.32 7.48
CA VAL A 192 -16.68 16.98 6.89
C VAL A 192 -17.86 16.09 7.26
N SER A 193 -18.52 15.50 6.26
CA SER A 193 -19.58 14.53 6.49
C SER A 193 -19.03 13.13 6.82
N LEU A 194 -19.84 12.25 7.40
CA LEU A 194 -19.43 10.86 7.64
C LEU A 194 -19.10 10.09 6.34
N ASP A 195 -19.74 10.45 5.22
CA ASP A 195 -19.45 9.85 3.91
C ASP A 195 -18.10 10.32 3.35
N ASP A 196 -17.71 11.57 3.62
CA ASP A 196 -16.39 12.09 3.28
C ASP A 196 -15.30 11.36 4.08
N VAL A 197 -15.53 11.12 5.38
CA VAL A 197 -14.64 10.29 6.21
C VAL A 197 -14.48 8.90 5.60
N ARG A 198 -15.57 8.26 5.15
CA ARG A 198 -15.50 6.96 4.47
C ARG A 198 -14.62 7.03 3.22
N THR A 199 -14.69 8.11 2.46
CA THR A 199 -13.83 8.34 1.27
C THR A 199 -12.36 8.49 1.67
N ILE A 200 -12.07 9.25 2.73
CA ILE A 200 -10.71 9.38 3.28
C ILE A 200 -10.16 8.02 3.71
N LEU A 201 -10.98 7.17 4.34
CA LEU A 201 -10.57 5.82 4.75
C LEU A 201 -10.28 4.90 3.55
N LYS A 202 -11.04 5.02 2.45
CA LYS A 202 -10.71 4.31 1.20
C LYS A 202 -9.37 4.77 0.63
N TRP A 203 -9.10 6.07 0.65
CA TRP A 203 -7.80 6.62 0.22
C TRP A 203 -6.66 6.18 1.12
N GLU A 204 -6.91 6.07 2.43
CA GLU A 204 -5.94 5.56 3.39
C GLU A 204 -5.60 4.10 3.10
N GLY A 205 -6.60 3.22 2.89
CA GLY A 205 -6.36 1.82 2.53
C GLY A 205 -5.62 1.66 1.20
N PHE A 206 -5.86 2.56 0.24
CA PHE A 206 -5.09 2.64 -1.00
C PHE A 206 -3.65 3.10 -0.76
N HIS A 207 -3.46 4.16 0.02
CA HIS A 207 -2.16 4.70 0.36
C HIS A 207 -1.30 3.68 1.10
N GLU A 208 -1.87 2.92 2.04
CA GLU A 208 -1.15 1.89 2.77
C GLU A 208 -0.60 0.83 1.82
N LYS A 209 -1.42 0.30 0.90
CA LYS A 209 -1.01 -0.70 -0.10
C LYS A 209 0.14 -0.22 -1.00
N ILE A 210 0.15 1.06 -1.37
CA ILE A 210 1.19 1.68 -2.20
C ILE A 210 2.45 1.99 -1.38
N SER A 211 2.25 2.43 -0.13
CA SER A 211 3.34 2.88 0.73
C SER A 211 4.24 1.75 1.23
N GLN A 212 3.82 0.49 1.07
CA GLN A 212 4.65 -0.69 1.32
C GLN A 212 5.85 -0.69 0.38
N ARG A 213 6.94 -0.06 0.83
CA ARG A 213 8.22 -0.02 0.11
C ARG A 213 8.73 -1.44 -0.08
N GLU A 214 8.97 -1.79 -1.34
CA GLU A 214 9.68 -3.02 -1.70
C GLU A 214 11.04 -3.10 -0.99
N TRP A 215 11.34 -4.31 -0.53
CA TRP A 215 12.64 -4.66 0.05
C TRP A 215 13.78 -4.30 -0.90
N LEU A 216 14.90 -3.81 -0.37
CA LEU A 216 16.03 -3.30 -1.17
C LEU A 216 16.60 -4.33 -2.16
N PHE A 217 16.56 -5.61 -1.81
CA PHE A 217 17.01 -6.74 -2.64
C PHE A 217 15.86 -7.49 -3.33
N HIS A 218 14.69 -6.87 -3.48
CA HIS A 218 13.64 -7.49 -4.28
C HIS A 218 14.14 -7.59 -5.74
N PRO A 219 13.97 -8.73 -6.42
CA PRO A 219 14.48 -8.91 -7.79
C PRO A 219 14.00 -7.81 -8.73
N HIS A 220 12.76 -7.31 -8.57
CA HIS A 220 12.26 -6.17 -9.34
C HIS A 220 13.08 -4.90 -9.14
N ARG A 221 13.48 -4.59 -7.91
CA ARG A 221 14.29 -3.41 -7.60
C ARG A 221 15.73 -3.53 -8.08
N LEU A 222 16.31 -4.73 -8.01
CA LEU A 222 17.65 -5.03 -8.55
C LEU A 222 17.65 -4.92 -10.09
N VAL A 223 16.68 -5.54 -10.75
CA VAL A 223 16.49 -5.42 -12.21
C VAL A 223 16.20 -3.97 -12.60
N ARG A 224 15.51 -3.18 -11.78
CA ARG A 224 15.33 -1.74 -12.00
C ARG A 224 16.66 -0.98 -11.96
N SER A 225 17.48 -1.21 -10.94
CA SER A 225 18.78 -0.52 -10.82
C SER A 225 19.80 -0.97 -11.88
N LEU A 226 19.77 -2.24 -12.27
CA LEU A 226 20.79 -2.84 -13.14
C LEU A 226 20.34 -2.93 -14.61
N GLY A 227 19.05 -3.11 -14.89
CA GLY A 227 18.48 -3.24 -16.23
C GLY A 227 18.50 -1.93 -17.04
N THR A 228 18.47 -0.79 -16.36
CA THR A 228 18.64 0.53 -17.01
C THR A 228 20.03 0.68 -17.63
N ILE A 229 21.04 0.02 -17.05
CA ILE A 229 22.44 0.07 -17.51
C ILE A 229 22.63 -0.77 -18.78
N GLY A 230 21.91 -1.89 -18.92
CA GLY A 230 21.99 -2.75 -20.11
C GLY A 230 21.27 -2.19 -21.35
N ARG A 231 20.14 -1.48 -21.17
CA ARG A 231 19.39 -0.87 -22.28
C ARG A 231 20.17 0.26 -22.96
N SER A 232 20.83 1.12 -22.18
CA SER A 232 21.65 2.22 -22.72
C SER A 232 22.84 1.72 -23.56
N TRP A 233 23.29 0.48 -23.35
CA TRP A 233 24.36 -0.15 -24.13
C TRP A 233 23.89 -0.77 -25.44
N VAL A 234 22.65 -1.28 -25.52
CA VAL A 234 22.15 -2.02 -26.69
C VAL A 234 21.46 -1.10 -27.72
N GLN A 235 20.95 0.07 -27.32
CA GLN A 235 20.18 0.98 -28.19
C GLN A 235 21.03 2.06 -28.89
N GLY A 236 22.22 1.70 -29.40
CA GLY A 236 23.27 2.61 -29.90
C GLY A 236 22.92 3.65 -30.98
N TYR A 237 21.65 3.84 -31.36
CA TYR A 237 21.19 4.83 -32.33
C TYR A 237 19.92 5.61 -31.95
N THR A 238 19.28 5.36 -30.81
CA THR A 238 18.07 6.09 -30.34
C THR A 238 18.26 6.81 -29.00
N ASN A 239 19.52 7.02 -28.59
CA ASN A 239 19.84 7.57 -27.27
C ASN A 239 19.25 8.98 -27.05
N ASP A 240 19.21 9.83 -28.08
CA ASP A 240 18.69 11.20 -27.96
C ASP A 240 17.15 11.26 -27.81
N LEU A 241 16.43 10.39 -28.52
CA LEU A 241 14.97 10.28 -28.41
C LEU A 241 14.56 9.61 -27.10
N ASP A 242 15.30 8.59 -26.66
CA ASP A 242 15.08 7.90 -25.38
C ASP A 242 15.50 8.79 -24.18
N MET A 243 16.39 9.77 -24.37
CA MET A 243 16.73 10.77 -23.36
C MET A 243 15.59 11.77 -23.12
N ILE A 244 14.83 12.10 -24.18
CA ILE A 244 13.76 13.11 -24.13
C ILE A 244 12.38 12.47 -23.87
N THR A 245 12.19 11.20 -24.24
CA THR A 245 10.92 10.49 -24.09
C THR A 245 10.96 9.46 -22.96
N ARG A 246 9.88 9.38 -22.18
CA ARG A 246 9.69 8.29 -21.21
C ARG A 246 8.66 7.33 -21.79
N ASP A 247 9.06 6.08 -22.00
CA ASP A 247 8.12 5.02 -22.35
C ASP A 247 7.16 4.77 -21.17
N VAL A 248 5.93 5.28 -21.31
CA VAL A 248 4.88 5.14 -20.29
C VAL A 248 4.45 3.66 -20.16
N SER A 249 4.47 2.89 -21.24
CA SER A 249 4.09 1.47 -21.26
C SER A 249 5.05 0.62 -20.45
N GLY A 250 6.35 0.70 -20.75
CA GLY A 250 7.39 0.05 -19.95
C GLY A 250 7.38 0.56 -18.51
N TYR A 251 7.18 1.86 -18.31
CA TYR A 251 7.11 2.42 -16.97
C TYR A 251 5.92 1.89 -16.16
N VAL A 252 4.73 1.69 -16.76
CA VAL A 252 3.56 1.13 -16.06
C VAL A 252 3.71 -0.37 -15.81
N VAL A 253 4.27 -1.14 -16.75
CA VAL A 253 4.47 -2.59 -16.56
C VAL A 253 5.53 -2.90 -15.50
N TRP A 254 6.59 -2.08 -15.43
CA TRP A 254 7.71 -2.32 -14.51
C TRP A 254 7.63 -1.51 -13.20
N GLU A 255 6.91 -0.39 -13.16
CA GLU A 255 6.73 0.45 -11.96
C GLU A 255 5.30 0.51 -11.42
N GLY A 256 4.31 -0.02 -12.14
CA GLY A 256 2.89 0.18 -11.84
C GLY A 256 2.35 -0.58 -10.63
N GLU A 257 2.97 -1.69 -10.23
CA GLU A 257 2.47 -2.52 -9.13
C GLU A 257 2.45 -1.78 -7.78
N HIS A 258 3.33 -0.79 -7.61
CA HIS A 258 3.39 0.08 -6.44
C HIS A 258 3.05 1.55 -6.73
N ARG A 259 2.66 1.88 -7.97
CA ARG A 259 2.19 3.21 -8.34
C ARG A 259 0.68 3.17 -8.38
N GLY A 260 0.05 3.41 -7.23
CA GLY A 260 -1.38 3.60 -7.22
C GLY A 260 -1.72 4.91 -7.90
N VAL A 261 -2.28 4.80 -9.11
CA VAL A 261 -2.90 5.91 -9.82
C VAL A 261 -4.40 5.84 -9.58
N LEU A 262 -4.97 6.89 -8.99
CA LEU A 262 -6.41 7.06 -8.95
C LEU A 262 -6.83 7.68 -10.29
N VAL A 263 -7.66 6.96 -11.04
CA VAL A 263 -8.18 7.44 -12.31
C VAL A 263 -9.70 7.43 -12.24
N HIS A 264 -10.31 8.51 -12.69
CA HIS A 264 -11.77 8.57 -12.82
C HIS A 264 -12.21 7.66 -13.96
N GLU A 265 -13.11 6.72 -13.69
CA GLU A 265 -13.56 5.71 -14.65
C GLU A 265 -14.09 6.34 -15.95
N LYS A 266 -14.86 7.43 -15.83
CA LYS A 266 -15.39 8.19 -16.98
C LYS A 266 -14.29 8.70 -17.91
N GLU A 267 -13.18 9.18 -17.35
CA GLU A 267 -12.06 9.71 -18.13
C GLU A 267 -11.32 8.58 -18.87
N ILE A 268 -11.26 7.37 -18.29
CA ILE A 268 -10.69 6.20 -18.97
C ILE A 268 -11.56 5.83 -20.17
N GLU A 269 -12.88 5.78 -20.00
CA GLU A 269 -13.79 5.42 -21.08
C GLU A 269 -13.68 6.40 -22.25
N ILE A 270 -13.65 7.70 -21.96
CA ILE A 270 -13.45 8.76 -22.96
C ILE A 270 -12.10 8.57 -23.66
N ALA A 271 -11.01 8.41 -22.90
CA ALA A 271 -9.67 8.24 -23.46
C ALA A 271 -9.55 6.97 -24.33
N VAL A 272 -10.18 5.87 -23.94
CA VAL A 272 -10.21 4.61 -24.69
C VAL A 272 -11.03 4.75 -25.97
N GLN A 273 -12.17 5.44 -25.90
CA GLN A 273 -13.02 5.70 -27.06
C GLN A 273 -12.31 6.59 -28.08
N GLU A 274 -11.72 7.70 -27.64
CA GLU A 274 -10.92 8.57 -28.50
C GLU A 274 -9.71 7.84 -29.12
N GLY A 275 -9.02 7.01 -28.33
CA GLY A 275 -7.91 6.20 -28.80
C GLY A 275 -8.32 5.25 -29.93
N ARG A 276 -9.48 4.60 -29.81
CA ARG A 276 -10.04 3.73 -30.87
C ARG A 276 -10.38 4.52 -32.13
N GLU A 277 -11.02 5.69 -32.00
CA GLU A 277 -11.38 6.52 -33.14
C GLU A 277 -10.17 7.08 -33.90
N ARG A 278 -9.11 7.48 -33.18
CA ARG A 278 -7.85 7.93 -33.82
C ARG A 278 -7.14 6.78 -34.52
N SER A 279 -7.13 5.59 -33.92
CA SER A 279 -6.56 4.40 -34.55
C SER A 279 -7.28 4.06 -35.86
N CYS A 280 -8.63 4.09 -35.87
CA CYS A 280 -9.41 3.90 -37.11
C CYS A 280 -9.11 4.95 -38.17
N ARG A 281 -9.08 6.25 -37.81
CA ARG A 281 -8.74 7.33 -38.74
C ARG A 281 -7.35 7.19 -39.36
N MET A 282 -6.36 6.76 -38.56
CA MET A 282 -5.00 6.56 -39.05
C MET A 282 -4.90 5.37 -40.02
N TRP A 283 -5.67 4.30 -39.77
CA TRP A 283 -5.78 3.17 -40.70
C TRP A 283 -6.48 3.55 -42.01
N ASP A 284 -7.51 4.39 -41.97
CA ASP A 284 -8.20 4.87 -43.18
C ASP A 284 -7.28 5.74 -44.05
N ILE A 285 -6.47 6.62 -43.42
CA ILE A 285 -5.44 7.41 -44.14
C ILE A 285 -4.39 6.48 -44.76
N CYS A 286 -3.95 5.44 -44.03
CA CYS A 286 -3.00 4.46 -44.55
C CYS A 286 -3.58 3.66 -45.72
N CYS A 287 -4.84 3.22 -45.64
CA CYS A 287 -5.56 2.53 -46.71
C CYS A 287 -5.79 3.43 -47.93
N ALA A 288 -6.15 4.70 -47.74
CA ALA A 288 -6.29 5.69 -48.81
C ALA A 288 -4.95 5.95 -49.51
N SER A 289 -3.84 6.00 -48.77
CA SER A 289 -2.50 6.15 -49.36
C SER A 289 -2.05 4.91 -50.16
N ARG A 290 -2.48 3.71 -49.75
CA ARG A 290 -2.23 2.44 -50.48
C ARG A 290 -3.09 2.31 -51.74
N SER A 291 -4.33 2.78 -51.73
CA SER A 291 -5.20 2.78 -52.92
C SER A 291 -4.69 3.78 -53.98
N TRP A 292 -4.23 4.96 -53.56
CA TRP A 292 -3.56 5.93 -54.42
C TRP A 292 -2.30 5.37 -55.08
N ARG A 293 -1.46 4.63 -54.33
CA ARG A 293 -0.26 3.97 -54.88
C ARG A 293 -0.56 2.81 -55.84
N ARG A 294 -1.73 2.18 -55.77
CA ARG A 294 -2.18 1.19 -56.77
C ARG A 294 -2.72 1.87 -58.03
N ALA A 295 -3.48 2.95 -57.88
CA ALA A 295 -4.03 3.70 -59.02
C ALA A 295 -2.94 4.34 -59.90
N SER A 296 -1.83 4.80 -59.30
CA SER A 296 -0.70 5.36 -60.03
C SER A 296 0.16 4.32 -60.77
N ARG A 297 0.05 3.02 -60.43
CA ARG A 297 0.72 1.92 -61.17
C ARG A 297 -0.12 1.38 -62.33
N SER A 298 -1.41 1.70 -62.40
CA SER A 298 -2.33 1.25 -63.46
C SER A 298 -2.63 2.32 -64.52
N HIS A 299 -1.88 3.42 -64.57
CA HIS A 299 -1.99 4.42 -65.63
C HIS A 299 -0.75 4.44 -66.53
N GLY A 300 -0.61 3.33 -67.24
CA GLY A 300 -0.02 3.24 -68.57
C GLY A 300 -1.06 2.70 -69.56
N SER A 301 -2.31 3.16 -69.51
CA SER A 301 -3.30 2.96 -70.58
C SER A 301 -4.56 3.82 -70.34
N SER A 302 -4.76 4.82 -71.21
CA SER A 302 -6.03 5.46 -71.59
C SER A 302 -7.00 5.93 -70.49
N PHE A 303 -6.94 7.22 -70.19
CA PHE A 303 -7.91 7.97 -69.39
C PHE A 303 -9.14 8.32 -70.24
N SER A 304 -10.18 7.47 -70.25
CA SER A 304 -11.51 7.84 -70.75
C SER A 304 -12.44 8.19 -69.58
N ARG A 305 -12.91 9.44 -69.52
CA ARG A 305 -13.94 9.91 -68.59
C ARG A 305 -15.18 9.02 -68.67
N ARG A 306 -15.46 8.23 -67.63
CA ARG A 306 -16.82 7.83 -67.27
C ARG A 306 -17.13 8.37 -65.88
N ARG A 307 -18.08 9.31 -65.82
CA ARG A 307 -18.88 9.56 -64.61
C ARG A 307 -19.65 8.28 -64.33
N ASN A 308 -19.37 7.63 -63.20
CA ASN A 308 -20.28 6.69 -62.59
C ASN A 308 -20.35 7.02 -61.10
N SER A 309 -21.54 7.52 -60.74
CA SER A 309 -22.25 7.33 -59.48
C SER A 309 -21.52 6.53 -58.40
N CYS A 310 -21.38 7.16 -57.23
CA CYS A 310 -21.14 6.48 -55.96
C CYS A 310 -22.20 5.38 -55.76
N PRO A 311 -21.82 4.10 -55.64
CA PRO A 311 -22.68 3.14 -54.98
C PRO A 311 -22.46 3.30 -53.47
N GLY A 312 -23.53 3.71 -52.78
CA GLY A 312 -23.64 3.52 -51.35
C GLY A 312 -23.34 2.06 -51.02
N SER A 313 -22.24 1.83 -50.31
CA SER A 313 -21.92 0.55 -49.72
C SER A 313 -21.78 0.74 -48.22
N ALA A 314 -22.94 0.68 -47.58
CA ALA A 314 -23.06 0.18 -46.22
C ALA A 314 -22.53 -1.26 -46.20
N SER A 315 -21.21 -1.41 -46.06
CA SER A 315 -20.60 -2.69 -45.74
C SER A 315 -19.95 -2.56 -44.37
N ARG A 316 -20.67 -3.09 -43.39
CA ARG A 316 -20.22 -3.46 -42.05
C ARG A 316 -18.71 -3.71 -42.03
N MET A 317 -17.95 -2.77 -41.46
CA MET A 317 -16.63 -3.08 -40.92
C MET A 317 -16.85 -4.10 -39.80
N ARG A 318 -16.60 -5.37 -40.11
CA ARG A 318 -16.25 -6.35 -39.08
C ARG A 318 -14.96 -5.84 -38.48
N CYS A 319 -15.04 -5.28 -37.27
CA CYS A 319 -13.89 -5.15 -36.41
C CYS A 319 -13.16 -6.49 -36.39
N CYS A 320 -11.90 -6.50 -36.83
CA CYS A 320 -10.98 -7.56 -36.46
C CYS A 320 -10.97 -7.63 -34.93
N SER A 321 -11.60 -8.66 -34.37
CA SER A 321 -11.34 -9.08 -33.01
C SER A 321 -9.91 -9.61 -32.98
N VAL A 322 -9.00 -8.84 -32.41
CA VAL A 322 -7.72 -9.37 -31.96
C VAL A 322 -8.01 -10.10 -30.65
N ARG A 323 -7.81 -11.42 -30.66
CA ARG A 323 -7.77 -12.26 -29.46
C ARG A 323 -6.54 -11.95 -28.64
#